data_AF-A0A429SHF4-F1
#
_entry.id   AF-A0A429SHF4-F1
#
_cell.length_a   1.000
_cell.length_b   1.000
_cell.length_c   1.000
_cell.angle_alpha   90.00
_cell.angle_beta   90.00
_cell.angle_gamma   90.00
#
_symmetry.space_group_name_H-M   'P 1'
#
loop_
_entity.id
_entity.type
_entity.pdbx_description
1 polymer ?
#
loop_
_entity_poly.entity_id
_entity_poly.type
_entity_poly.pdbx_seq_one_letter_code
_entity_poly.pdbx_strand_id
1 'polypeptide(L)' 'MRKNRMQKRVPHEGLMWGAAGFCVLAGLVAPLFGDSATAVTVPFGGAVSIVGGIAWLRRNQAA' A
#
# COMPACT_ATOMS: atom_id res chain seq x y z
N MET A 1 -4.83 -2.80 35.81
CA MET A 1 -5.00 -1.91 34.63
C MET A 1 -5.15 -2.75 33.37
N ARG A 2 -6.37 -2.92 32.85
CA ARG A 2 -6.60 -3.56 31.55
C ARG A 2 -6.01 -2.65 30.48
N LYS A 3 -4.91 -3.07 29.85
CA LYS A 3 -4.36 -2.43 28.65
C LYS A 3 -5.39 -2.60 27.53
N ASN A 4 -6.36 -1.70 27.45
CA ASN A 4 -7.07 -1.43 26.21
C ASN A 4 -6.01 -0.95 25.22
N ARG A 5 -5.39 -1.90 24.50
CA ARG A 5 -4.76 -1.60 23.23
C ARG A 5 -5.90 -1.17 22.33
N MET A 6 -6.28 0.09 22.42
CA MET A 6 -6.84 0.83 21.30
C MET A 6 -5.81 0.65 20.20
N GLN A 7 -5.97 -0.42 19.43
CA GLN A 7 -5.38 -0.60 18.11
C GLN A 7 -5.78 0.70 17.40
N LYS A 8 -4.90 1.71 17.42
CA LYS A 8 -5.09 2.91 16.62
C LYS A 8 -5.06 2.39 15.19
N ARG A 9 -6.25 2.11 14.65
CA ARG A 9 -6.42 1.79 13.24
C ARG A 9 -5.87 3.00 12.51
N VAL A 10 -4.90 2.79 11.62
CA VAL A 10 -4.33 3.89 10.86
C VAL A 10 -5.53 4.53 10.14
N PRO A 11 -5.82 5.83 10.35
CA PRO A 11 -6.96 6.45 9.70
C PRO A 11 -6.78 6.32 8.19
N HIS A 12 -7.84 5.87 7.49
CA HIS A 12 -7.84 5.59 6.04
C HIS A 12 -6.95 4.42 5.57
N GLU A 13 -6.57 3.50 6.47
CA GLU A 13 -5.80 2.29 6.11
C GLU A 13 -6.44 1.47 4.98
N GLY A 14 -7.77 1.33 5.00
CA GLY A 14 -8.50 0.64 3.94
C GLY A 14 -8.38 1.34 2.58
N LEU A 15 -8.31 2.67 2.55
CA LEU A 15 -8.14 3.45 1.32
C LEU A 15 -6.72 3.27 0.76
N MET A 16 -5.72 3.24 1.65
CA MET A 16 -4.33 2.97 1.28
C MET A 16 -4.15 1.54 0.74
N TRP A 17 -4.76 0.54 1.37
CA TRP A 17 -4.76 -0.83 0.83
C TRP A 17 -5.49 -0.92 -0.50
N GLY A 18 -6.59 -0.16 -0.68
CA GLY A 18 -7.28 -0.04 -1.97
C GLY A 18 -6.38 0.52 -3.07
N ALA A 19 -5.64 1.59 -2.78
CA ALA A 19 -4.69 2.20 -3.71
C ALA A 19 -3.53 1.25 -4.04
N ALA A 20 -2.98 0.55 -3.05
CA ALA A 20 -1.93 -0.46 -3.28
C ALA A 20 -2.45 -1.61 -4.16
N GLY A 21 -3.67 -2.09 -3.91
CA GLY A 21 -4.31 -3.12 -4.73
C GLY A 21 -4.53 -2.65 -6.18
N PHE A 22 -4.98 -1.41 -6.38
CA PHE A 22 -5.14 -0.82 -7.71
C PHE A 22 -3.81 -0.71 -8.46
N CYS A 23 -2.74 -0.29 -7.79
CA CYS A 23 -1.40 -0.25 -8.37
C CYS A 23 -0.88 -1.64 -8.79
N VAL A 24 -1.13 -2.68 -7.99
CA VAL A 24 -0.78 -4.06 -8.38
C VAL A 24 -1.62 -4.52 -9.58
N LEU A 25 -2.92 -4.21 -9.59
CA LEU A 25 -3.80 -4.55 -10.71
C LEU A 25 -3.35 -3.86 -12.01
N ALA A 26 -3.02 -2.57 -11.93
CA ALA A 26 -2.51 -1.80 -13.07
C ALA A 26 -1.18 -2.39 -13.60
N GLY A 27 -0.27 -2.78 -12.70
CA GLY A 27 0.99 -3.44 -13.08
C GLY A 27 0.81 -4.84 -13.68
N LEU A 28 -0.23 -5.58 -13.29
CA LEU A 28 -0.58 -6.88 -13.88
C LEU A 28 -1.28 -6.75 -15.24
N VAL A 29 -2.00 -5.64 -15.43
CA VAL A 29 -2.74 -5.36 -16.66
C VAL A 29 -1.86 -4.68 -17.71
N ALA A 30 -0.82 -3.94 -17.32
CA ALA A 30 0.12 -3.28 -18.23
C ALA A 30 0.79 -4.20 -19.29
N PRO A 31 1.24 -5.43 -18.97
CA PRO A 31 1.81 -6.35 -19.97
C PRO A 31 0.82 -6.80 -21.03
N LEU A 32 -0.49 -6.82 -20.73
CA LEU A 32 -1.54 -7.24 -21.66
C LEU A 32 -1.74 -6.24 -22.81
N PHE A 33 -1.28 -5.00 -22.65
CA PHE A 33 -1.36 -3.95 -23.67
C PHE A 33 -0.08 -3.79 -24.50
N GLY A 34 0.91 -4.67 -24.33
CA GLY A 34 2.20 -4.56 -25.01
C GLY A 34 3.05 -3.38 -24.54
N ASP A 35 2.79 -2.90 -23.33
CA ASP A 35 3.33 -1.68 -22.78
C ASP A 35 4.75 -1.86 -22.21
N SER A 36 5.53 -0.77 -22.18
CA SER A 36 6.97 -0.79 -21.84
C SER A 36 7.23 -1.27 -20.39
N ALA A 37 8.45 -1.72 -20.09
CA ALA A 37 8.84 -2.15 -18.74
C ALA A 37 8.51 -1.11 -17.63
N THR A 38 8.47 0.18 -17.99
CA THR A 38 8.06 1.30 -17.13
C THR A 38 6.58 1.26 -16.73
N ALA A 39 5.69 0.74 -17.58
CA ALA A 39 4.27 0.58 -17.30
C ALA A 39 4.01 -0.49 -16.22
N VAL A 40 4.96 -1.40 -16.01
CA VAL A 40 4.92 -2.38 -14.92
C VAL A 40 5.63 -1.82 -13.68
N THR A 41 6.85 -1.28 -13.84
CA THR A 41 7.66 -0.88 -12.67
C THR A 41 7.10 0.33 -11.92
N VAL A 42 6.44 1.27 -12.59
CA VAL A 42 5.87 2.47 -11.93
C VAL A 42 4.69 2.11 -11.00
N PRO A 43 3.69 1.32 -11.42
CA PRO A 43 2.64 0.87 -10.50
C PRO A 43 3.17 0.00 -9.36
N PHE A 44 4.07 -0.95 -9.64
CA PHE A 44 4.66 -1.78 -8.58
C PHE A 44 5.48 -0.94 -7.58
N GLY A 45 6.23 0.06 -8.04
CA GLY A 45 6.92 1.03 -7.17
C GLY A 45 5.95 1.82 -6.29
N GLY A 46 4.82 2.25 -6.85
CA GLY A 46 3.74 2.90 -6.10
C GLY A 46 3.16 2.01 -5.00
N ALA A 47 2.88 0.73 -5.32
CA ALA A 47 2.38 -0.24 -4.35
C ALA A 47 3.38 -0.46 -3.19
N VAL A 48 4.68 -0.60 -3.49
CA VAL A 48 5.72 -0.78 -2.47
C VAL A 48 5.83 0.44 -1.56
N SER A 49 5.76 1.66 -2.12
CA SER A 49 5.76 2.90 -1.32
C SER A 49 4.56 2.98 -0.38
N ILE A 50 3.36 2.59 -0.82
CA ILE A 50 2.15 2.61 0.02
C ILE A 50 2.28 1.59 1.16
N VAL A 51 2.74 0.37 0.87
CA VAL A 51 2.96 -0.67 1.89
C VAL A 51 4.03 -0.23 2.89
N GLY A 52 5.12 0.36 2.42
CA GLY A 52 6.17 0.95 3.27
C GLY A 52 5.64 2.06 4.17
N GLY A 53 4.81 2.96 3.63
CA GLY A 53 4.15 4.02 4.39
C GLY A 53 3.21 3.49 5.48
N ILE A 54 2.40 2.46 5.18
CA ILE A 54 1.55 1.79 6.17
C ILE A 54 2.40 1.13 7.26
N ALA A 55 3.48 0.43 6.90
CA ALA A 55 4.38 -0.21 7.87
C ALA A 55 5.07 0.81 8.78
N TRP A 56 5.49 1.96 8.23
CA TRP A 56 6.09 3.05 8.99
C TRP A 56 5.08 3.70 9.94
N LEU A 57 3.86 4.01 9.47
CA LEU A 57 2.78 4.55 10.30
C LEU A 57 2.42 3.60 11.44
N ARG A 58 2.33 2.30 11.16
CA ARG A 58 2.07 1.27 12.20
C ARG A 58 3.18 1.22 13.25
N ARG A 59 4.46 1.38 12.86
CA ARG A 59 5.59 1.44 13.82
C ARG A 59 5.54 2.71 14.66
N ASN A 60 5.28 3.87 14.05
CA ASN A 60 5.22 5.16 14.74
C ASN A 60 3.98 5.35 15.61
N GLN A 61 2.89 4.61 15.37
CA GLN A 61 1.72 4.61 16.25
C GLN A 61 1.80 3.55 17.37
N ALA A 62 2.74 2.60 17.27
CA ALA A 62 3.01 1.60 18.30
C ALA A 62 4.04 2.07 19.35
N ALA A 63 4.71 3.20 19.10
CA ALA A 63 5.54 3.96 20.04
C ALA A 63 4.72 5.05 20.73
#